data_AF-A0A0B1NYJ7-F1
#
_entry.id   AF-A0A0B1NYJ7-F1
#
_cell.length_a   1.000
_cell.length_b   1.000
_cell.length_c   1.000
_cell.angle_alpha   90.00
_cell.angle_beta   90.00
_cell.angle_gamma   90.00
#
_symmetry.space_group_name_H-M   'P 1'
#
loop_
_entity.id
_entity.type
_entity.pdbx_description
1 polymer ?
#
loop_
_entity_poly.entity_id
_entity_poly.type
_entity_poly.pdbx_seq_one_letter_code
_entity_poly.pdbx_strand_id
1 'polypeptide(L)'
;MEQGLVEVSKVMLADEIGRKLLTELGWLSLQKQQPLEFCKRCNGHHPSKNCSRAPSCANCGSTNHVADSCMAATKCRNCGGPHRANSLRCQVRPTRSGAPSKEQMKAYGQMGEREYKAVQRARIAVEKAAVVDRIETDPLSSLAPEESLICKNFQATPVEDSTAVASRL
;
A
#
# COMPACT_ATOMS: atom_id res chain seq x y z
N MET A 1 -28.37 -37.21 -22.35
CA MET A 1 -27.04 -36.64 -22.08
C MET A 1 -26.59 -35.67 -23.18
N GLU A 2 -27.50 -34.83 -23.72
CA GLU A 2 -27.15 -33.81 -24.73
C GLU A 2 -27.24 -32.37 -24.21
N GLN A 3 -27.90 -32.14 -23.07
CA GLN A 3 -28.07 -30.80 -22.51
C GLN A 3 -26.77 -30.22 -21.93
N GLY A 4 -25.82 -31.07 -21.50
CA GLY A 4 -24.53 -30.64 -20.94
C GLY A 4 -23.50 -30.16 -21.97
N LEU A 5 -23.54 -30.65 -23.21
CA LEU A 5 -22.61 -30.20 -24.26
C LEU A 5 -23.00 -28.83 -24.82
N VAL A 6 -24.31 -28.55 -24.92
CA VAL A 6 -24.83 -27.27 -25.41
C VAL A 6 -24.58 -26.14 -24.41
N GLU A 7 -24.61 -26.42 -23.10
CA GLU A 7 -24.26 -25.44 -22.07
C GLU A 7 -22.77 -25.11 -22.09
N VAL A 8 -21.88 -26.12 -22.14
CA VAL A 8 -20.42 -25.92 -22.20
C VAL A 8 -20.03 -25.11 -23.45
N SER A 9 -20.63 -25.38 -24.60
CA SER A 9 -20.39 -24.59 -25.83
C SER A 9 -20.88 -23.14 -25.73
N LYS A 10 -21.97 -22.85 -25.01
CA LYS A 10 -22.45 -21.47 -24.78
C LYS A 10 -21.50 -20.68 -23.85
N VAL A 11 -20.95 -21.33 -22.82
CA VAL A 11 -19.94 -20.68 -21.95
C VAL A 11 -18.63 -20.42 -22.71
N MET A 12 -18.21 -21.33 -23.60
CA MET A 12 -17.02 -21.14 -24.43
C MET A 12 -17.22 -20.10 -25.55
N LEU A 13 -18.42 -19.98 -26.12
CA LEU A 13 -18.75 -18.98 -27.14
C LEU A 13 -18.83 -17.56 -26.57
N ALA A 14 -19.32 -17.41 -25.33
CA ALA A 14 -19.29 -16.14 -24.59
C ALA A 14 -17.85 -15.64 -24.34
N ASP A 15 -16.91 -16.57 -24.22
CA ASP A 15 -15.50 -16.31 -23.99
C ASP A 15 -14.78 -15.77 -25.25
N GLU A 16 -15.10 -16.32 -26.43
CA GLU A 16 -14.51 -15.85 -27.69
C GLU A 16 -15.11 -14.52 -28.17
N ILE A 17 -16.42 -14.35 -28.03
CA ILE A 17 -17.11 -13.09 -28.33
C ILE A 17 -16.63 -12.00 -27.36
N GLY A 18 -16.48 -12.32 -26.07
CA GLY A 18 -15.92 -11.41 -25.07
C GLY A 18 -14.49 -10.95 -25.42
N ARG A 19 -13.62 -11.87 -25.85
CA ARG A 19 -12.25 -11.54 -26.29
C ARG A 19 -12.21 -10.69 -27.57
N LYS A 20 -13.09 -10.96 -28.54
CA LYS A 20 -13.23 -10.16 -29.77
C LYS A 20 -13.72 -8.74 -29.44
N LEU A 21 -14.75 -8.59 -28.60
CA LEU A 21 -15.23 -7.29 -28.13
C LEU A 21 -14.16 -6.50 -27.36
N LEU A 22 -13.37 -7.16 -26.51
CA LEU A 22 -12.22 -6.54 -25.82
C LEU A 22 -11.12 -6.07 -26.78
N THR A 23 -10.97 -6.72 -27.94
CA THR A 23 -9.97 -6.35 -28.95
C THR A 23 -10.47 -5.19 -29.81
N GLU A 24 -11.71 -5.26 -30.28
CA GLU A 24 -12.32 -4.27 -31.18
C GLU A 24 -12.63 -2.94 -30.49
N LEU A 25 -12.96 -2.96 -29.20
CA LEU A 25 -13.07 -1.74 -28.38
C LEU A 25 -11.71 -1.20 -27.90
N GLY A 26 -10.60 -1.80 -28.35
CA GLY A 26 -9.24 -1.36 -28.02
C GLY A 26 -8.82 -1.62 -26.56
N TRP A 27 -9.62 -2.36 -25.78
CA TRP A 27 -9.36 -2.63 -24.36
C TRP A 27 -8.12 -3.49 -24.12
N LEU A 28 -7.82 -4.44 -25.01
CA LEU A 28 -6.58 -5.25 -24.96
C LEU A 28 -5.32 -4.41 -25.22
N SER A 29 -5.44 -3.25 -25.86
CA SER A 29 -4.32 -2.36 -26.20
C SER A 29 -3.94 -1.38 -25.07
N LEU A 30 -4.75 -1.30 -23.99
CA LEU A 30 -4.48 -0.44 -22.83
C LEU A 30 -3.41 -0.98 -21.86
N GLN A 31 -3.04 -2.26 -21.94
CA GLN A 31 -2.35 -2.93 -20.82
C GLN A 31 -0.84 -3.18 -20.98
N LYS A 32 -0.21 -2.86 -22.12
CA LYS A 32 1.26 -2.73 -22.14
C LYS A 32 1.64 -1.40 -21.49
N GLN A 33 1.54 -1.39 -20.17
CA GLN A 33 2.09 -0.33 -19.33
C GLN A 33 3.57 -0.23 -19.66
N GLN A 34 4.04 0.97 -20.00
CA GLN A 34 5.46 1.22 -20.30
C GLN A 34 6.33 0.59 -19.20
N PRO A 35 7.43 -0.12 -19.55
CA PRO A 35 8.45 -0.49 -18.58
C PRO A 35 8.86 0.77 -17.86
N LEU A 36 8.56 0.84 -16.56
CA LEU A 36 8.85 2.03 -15.80
C LEU A 36 10.35 2.20 -15.67
N GLU A 37 10.81 3.43 -15.86
CA GLU A 37 12.06 3.84 -15.25
C GLU A 37 11.85 3.94 -13.73
N PHE A 38 12.14 2.83 -13.06
CA PHE A 38 12.13 2.69 -11.62
C PHE A 38 13.56 2.73 -11.09
N CYS A 39 13.84 3.69 -10.22
CA CYS A 39 15.17 3.80 -9.62
C CYS A 39 15.40 2.67 -8.61
N LYS A 40 16.28 1.71 -8.94
CA LYS A 40 16.62 0.59 -8.05
C LYS A 40 17.25 1.02 -6.73
N ARG A 41 17.87 2.20 -6.68
CA ARG A 41 18.48 2.76 -5.47
C ARG A 41 17.40 3.29 -4.52
N CYS A 42 16.60 4.27 -4.96
CA CYS A 42 15.71 5.00 -4.07
C CYS A 42 14.22 4.61 -4.17
N ASN A 43 13.87 3.67 -5.06
CA ASN A 43 12.52 3.21 -5.34
C ASN A 43 11.56 4.31 -5.87
N GLY A 44 12.12 5.35 -6.48
CA GLY A 44 11.38 6.45 -7.10
C GLY A 44 11.14 6.26 -8.60
N HIS A 45 10.13 6.96 -9.13
CA HIS A 45 9.81 7.00 -10.56
C HIS A 45 10.64 8.05 -11.29
N HIS A 46 11.91 7.74 -11.56
CA HIS A 46 12.80 8.58 -12.35
C HIS A 46 13.98 7.75 -12.89
N PRO A 47 14.73 8.25 -13.89
CA PRO A 47 15.91 7.57 -14.42
C PRO A 47 16.95 7.27 -13.33
N SER A 48 17.56 6.09 -13.36
CA SER A 48 18.53 5.68 -12.33
C SER A 48 19.89 6.36 -12.45
N LYS A 49 20.26 6.84 -13.65
CA LYS A 49 21.64 7.19 -14.02
C LYS A 49 22.32 8.22 -13.09
N ASN A 50 21.56 9.15 -12.51
CA ASN A 50 22.09 10.25 -11.70
C ASN A 50 21.35 10.39 -10.35
N CYS A 51 20.85 9.27 -9.79
CA CYS A 51 20.14 9.31 -8.52
C CYS A 51 21.08 9.63 -7.34
N SER A 52 20.95 10.82 -6.77
CA SER A 52 21.64 11.25 -5.54
C SER A 52 20.93 10.83 -4.25
N ARG A 53 19.71 10.29 -4.34
CA ARG A 53 18.92 9.87 -3.16
C ARG A 53 19.55 8.66 -2.50
N ALA A 54 19.45 8.60 -1.18
CA ALA A 54 19.88 7.44 -0.39
C ALA A 54 19.14 6.15 -0.84
N PRO A 55 19.79 4.98 -0.76
CA PRO A 55 19.11 3.71 -0.93
C PRO A 55 17.92 3.60 0.02
N SER A 56 16.81 3.04 -0.45
CA SER A 56 15.62 2.84 0.39
C SER A 56 15.14 1.40 0.32
N CYS A 57 14.51 0.96 1.40
CA CYS A 57 13.85 -0.33 1.50
C CYS A 57 12.65 -0.39 0.54
N ALA A 58 12.61 -1.39 -0.33
CA ALA A 58 11.51 -1.56 -1.30
C ALA A 58 10.16 -1.87 -0.62
N ASN A 59 10.18 -2.32 0.64
CA ASN A 59 8.99 -2.72 1.39
C ASN A 59 8.35 -1.55 2.16
N CYS A 60 9.14 -0.78 2.91
CA CYS A 60 8.62 0.30 3.77
C CYS A 60 9.18 1.69 3.45
N GLY A 61 10.14 1.78 2.52
CA GLY A 61 10.72 3.06 2.11
C GLY A 61 11.74 3.68 3.07
N SER A 62 12.08 3.00 4.18
CA SER A 62 13.13 3.44 5.12
C SER A 62 14.51 3.40 4.48
N THR A 63 15.40 4.31 4.88
CA THR A 63 16.81 4.33 4.47
C THR A 63 17.73 3.57 5.43
N ASN A 64 17.18 3.02 6.51
CA ASN A 64 17.97 2.46 7.63
C ASN A 64 18.30 0.97 7.45
N HIS A 65 17.65 0.30 6.51
CA HIS A 65 17.80 -1.14 6.28
C HIS A 65 17.50 -1.52 4.83
N VAL A 66 17.91 -2.72 4.44
CA VAL A 66 17.59 -3.34 3.14
C VAL A 66 16.29 -4.13 3.20
N ALA A 67 15.68 -4.43 2.06
CA ALA A 67 14.36 -5.07 2.02
C ALA A 67 14.28 -6.42 2.75
N ASP A 68 15.37 -7.20 2.74
CA ASP A 68 15.39 -8.56 3.30
C ASP A 68 15.35 -8.59 4.84
N SER A 69 15.83 -7.53 5.51
CA SER A 69 15.74 -7.38 6.96
C SER A 69 14.54 -6.55 7.41
N CYS A 70 13.61 -6.26 6.50
CA CYS A 70 12.45 -5.42 6.80
C CYS A 70 11.36 -6.20 7.52
N MET A 71 11.11 -5.86 8.78
CA MET A 71 9.96 -6.39 9.56
C MET A 71 8.73 -5.47 9.52
N ALA A 72 8.82 -4.31 8.86
CA ALA A 72 7.72 -3.36 8.80
C ALA A 72 6.61 -3.85 7.86
N ALA A 73 5.38 -3.42 8.14
CA ALA A 73 4.28 -3.60 7.20
C ALA A 73 4.58 -2.89 5.87
N THR A 74 4.19 -3.53 4.77
CA THR A 74 4.42 -2.98 3.42
C THR A 74 3.73 -1.63 3.26
N LYS A 75 4.51 -0.59 2.98
CA LYS A 75 4.02 0.76 2.75
C LYS A 75 4.74 1.38 1.55
N CYS A 76 3.98 1.80 0.56
CA CYS A 76 4.50 2.36 -0.67
C CYS A 76 5.21 3.68 -0.39
N ARG A 77 6.49 3.79 -0.76
CA ARG A 77 7.27 5.03 -0.60
C ARG A 77 6.70 6.22 -1.38
N ASN A 78 6.00 5.95 -2.50
CA ASN A 78 5.52 6.97 -3.43
C ASN A 78 4.11 7.47 -3.10
N CYS A 79 3.17 6.59 -2.75
CA CYS A 79 1.77 6.97 -2.46
C CYS A 79 1.30 6.68 -1.03
N GLY A 80 2.11 6.02 -0.20
CA GLY A 80 1.71 5.63 1.17
C GLY A 80 0.75 4.44 1.26
N GLY A 81 0.33 3.86 0.13
CA GLY A 81 -0.59 2.72 0.08
C GLY A 81 0.00 1.37 0.54
N PRO A 82 -0.85 0.36 0.82
CA PRO A 82 -0.44 -0.96 1.32
C PRO A 82 0.10 -1.87 0.20
N HIS A 83 1.19 -1.45 -0.46
CA HIS A 83 1.86 -2.19 -1.52
C HIS A 83 3.31 -1.68 -1.71
N ARG A 84 4.14 -2.44 -2.43
CA ARG A 84 5.54 -2.05 -2.74
C ARG A 84 5.60 -0.94 -3.80
N ALA A 85 6.67 -0.15 -3.78
CA ALA A 85 6.82 1.01 -4.67
C ALA A 85 6.81 0.69 -6.18
N ASN A 86 7.22 -0.51 -6.58
CA ASN A 86 7.21 -0.99 -7.98
C ASN A 86 5.87 -1.65 -8.39
N SER A 87 4.86 -1.64 -7.52
CA SER A 87 3.56 -2.25 -7.80
C SER A 87 2.79 -1.48 -8.87
N LEU A 88 2.14 -2.23 -9.76
CA LEU A 88 1.18 -1.68 -10.74
C LEU A 88 -0.03 -1.02 -10.06
N ARG A 89 -0.26 -1.30 -8.77
CA ARG A 89 -1.30 -0.68 -7.95
C ARG A 89 -0.97 0.75 -7.50
N CYS A 90 0.25 1.25 -7.76
CA CYS A 90 0.63 2.60 -7.35
C CYS A 90 0.10 3.64 -8.33
N GLN A 91 -0.80 4.52 -7.89
CA GLN A 91 -1.38 5.58 -8.72
C GLN A 91 -0.39 6.72 -9.04
N VAL A 92 0.71 6.81 -8.28
CA VAL A 92 1.79 7.77 -8.53
C VAL A 92 2.70 7.32 -9.68
N ARG A 93 2.47 6.11 -10.21
CA ARG A 93 3.17 5.57 -11.37
C ARG A 93 2.88 6.43 -12.62
N PRO A 94 3.92 6.92 -13.33
CA PRO A 94 3.73 7.56 -14.63
C PRO A 94 3.03 6.64 -15.63
N THR A 95 2.10 7.20 -16.40
CA THR A 95 1.34 6.48 -17.43
C THR A 95 1.71 6.98 -18.82
N ARG A 96 1.09 6.44 -19.88
CA ARG A 96 1.27 6.96 -21.25
C ARG A 96 0.87 8.44 -21.38
N SER A 97 -0.04 8.92 -20.53
CA SER A 97 -0.46 10.32 -20.49
C SER A 97 0.51 11.23 -19.72
N GLY A 98 1.60 10.69 -19.19
CA GLY A 98 2.62 11.43 -18.44
C GLY A 98 2.62 11.12 -16.94
N ALA A 99 3.42 11.90 -16.21
CA ALA A 99 3.50 11.84 -14.75
C ALA A 99 2.30 12.55 -14.10
N PRO A 100 1.80 12.07 -12.95
CA PRO A 100 0.72 12.75 -12.23
C PRO A 100 1.08 14.19 -11.84
N SER A 101 0.08 15.08 -11.84
CA SER A 101 0.23 16.46 -11.33
C SER A 101 0.50 16.47 -9.82
N LYS A 102 0.94 17.62 -9.29
CA LYS A 102 1.18 17.79 -7.86
C LYS A 102 -0.09 17.58 -7.02
N GLU A 103 -1.23 18.04 -7.53
CA GLU A 103 -2.55 17.89 -6.91
C GLU A 103 -2.98 16.42 -6.92
N GLN A 104 -2.79 15.72 -8.04
CA GLN A 104 -3.05 14.28 -8.13
C GLN A 104 -2.17 13.49 -7.17
N MET A 105 -0.86 13.79 -7.09
CA MET A 105 0.05 13.16 -6.14
C MET A 105 -0.41 13.36 -4.69
N LYS A 106 -0.89 14.56 -4.33
CA LYS A 106 -1.43 14.83 -3.00
C LYS A 106 -2.68 13.98 -2.73
N ALA A 107 -3.62 13.92 -3.67
CA ALA A 107 -4.83 13.12 -3.54
C ALA A 107 -4.52 11.61 -3.41
N TYR A 108 -3.60 11.10 -4.24
CA TYR A 108 -3.15 9.71 -4.16
C TYR A 108 -2.42 9.41 -2.85
N GLY A 109 -1.62 10.34 -2.34
CA GLY A 109 -0.98 10.23 -1.03
C GLY A 109 -2.00 10.10 0.11
N GLN A 110 -3.05 10.92 0.09
CA GLN A 110 -4.13 10.86 1.08
C GLN A 110 -4.93 9.55 1.00
N MET A 111 -5.27 9.13 -0.22
CA MET A 111 -5.98 7.88 -0.48
C MET A 111 -5.14 6.67 -0.04
N GLY A 112 -3.88 6.61 -0.45
CA GLY A 112 -2.97 5.52 -0.09
C GLY A 112 -2.75 5.43 1.43
N GLU A 113 -2.55 6.56 2.11
CA GLU A 113 -2.43 6.58 3.58
C GLU A 113 -3.71 6.06 4.26
N ARG A 114 -4.90 6.44 3.74
CA ARG A 114 -6.18 5.96 4.26
C ARG A 114 -6.33 4.45 4.08
N GLU A 115 -6.01 3.93 2.90
CA GLU A 115 -6.03 2.50 2.60
C GLU A 115 -5.07 1.72 3.51
N TYR A 116 -3.84 2.22 3.65
CA TYR A 116 -2.84 1.61 4.52
C TYR A 116 -3.34 1.52 5.96
N LYS A 117 -3.88 2.61 6.51
CA LYS A 117 -4.46 2.61 7.86
C LYS A 117 -5.62 1.64 8.00
N ALA A 118 -6.50 1.53 7.00
CA ALA A 118 -7.61 0.59 7.00
C ALA A 118 -7.12 -0.88 7.03
N VAL A 119 -6.13 -1.21 6.20
CA VAL A 119 -5.51 -2.55 6.17
C VAL A 119 -4.85 -2.87 7.51
N GLN A 120 -4.12 -1.92 8.11
CA GLN A 120 -3.49 -2.12 9.42
C GLN A 120 -4.52 -2.35 10.53
N ARG A 121 -5.64 -1.60 10.52
CA ARG A 121 -6.73 -1.82 11.48
C ARG A 121 -7.37 -3.19 11.30
N ALA A 122 -7.63 -3.61 10.06
CA ALA A 122 -8.17 -4.93 9.76
C ALA A 122 -7.22 -6.04 10.24
N ARG A 123 -5.91 -5.89 10.01
CA ARG A 123 -4.91 -6.85 10.47
C ARG A 123 -4.92 -6.99 11.99
N ILE A 124 -4.93 -5.88 12.72
CA ILE A 124 -5.01 -5.87 14.18
C ILE A 124 -6.32 -6.53 14.66
N ALA A 125 -7.45 -6.26 13.99
CA ALA A 125 -8.72 -6.88 14.35
C ALA A 125 -8.72 -8.40 14.14
N VAL A 126 -8.11 -8.87 13.04
CA VAL A 126 -7.94 -10.30 12.76
C VAL A 126 -7.01 -10.96 13.79
N GLU A 127 -5.87 -10.34 14.10
CA GLU A 127 -4.95 -10.81 15.13
C GLU A 127 -5.65 -10.91 16.50
N LYS A 128 -6.46 -9.91 16.86
CA LYS A 128 -7.27 -9.93 18.09
C LYS A 128 -8.33 -11.04 18.08
N ALA A 129 -9.07 -11.20 16.99
CA ALA A 129 -10.08 -12.24 16.87
C ALA A 129 -9.47 -13.65 16.95
N ALA A 130 -8.30 -13.86 16.36
CA ALA A 130 -7.58 -15.12 16.45
C ALA A 130 -7.10 -15.45 17.87
N VAL A 131 -6.79 -14.44 18.69
CA VAL A 131 -6.47 -14.63 20.11
C VAL A 131 -7.71 -15.03 20.90
N VAL A 132 -8.87 -14.43 20.61
CA VAL A 132 -10.15 -14.78 21.27
C VAL A 132 -10.55 -16.23 20.93
N ASP A 133 -10.50 -16.61 19.65
CA ASP A 133 -10.84 -17.96 19.19
C ASP A 133 -9.97 -19.05 19.86
N ARG A 134 -8.66 -18.80 20.01
CA ARG A 134 -7.75 -19.71 20.72
C ARG A 134 -8.07 -19.89 22.20
N ILE A 135 -8.64 -18.87 22.85
CA ILE A 135 -9.08 -18.94 24.25
C ILE A 135 -10.37 -19.78 24.37
N GLU A 136 -11.23 -19.76 23.35
CA GLU A 136 -12.51 -20.50 23.36
C GLU A 136 -12.34 -22.00 23.02
N THR A 137 -11.32 -22.38 22.25
CA THR A 137 -11.11 -23.77 21.81
C THR A 137 -10.34 -24.67 22.77
N ASP A 138 -9.70 -24.13 23.82
CA ASP A 138 -8.91 -24.92 24.77
C ASP A 138 -9.19 -24.50 26.23
N PRO A 139 -10.15 -25.14 26.93
CA PRO A 139 -10.53 -24.76 28.28
C PRO A 139 -9.58 -25.27 29.38
N LEU A 140 -8.35 -25.70 29.05
CA LEU A 140 -7.38 -26.16 30.05
C LEU A 140 -5.95 -25.64 29.82
N SER A 141 -5.77 -24.32 29.83
CA SER A 141 -4.51 -23.73 30.28
C SER A 141 -4.78 -22.49 31.14
N SER A 142 -5.49 -22.73 32.25
CA SER A 142 -5.65 -21.77 33.34
C SER A 142 -4.34 -21.66 34.14
N LEU A 143 -3.51 -20.69 33.78
CA LEU A 143 -2.88 -19.79 34.75
C LEU A 143 -3.20 -18.37 34.30
N ALA A 144 -4.23 -17.80 34.91
CA ALA A 144 -4.60 -16.39 34.79
C ALA A 144 -3.70 -15.54 35.75
N PRO A 145 -3.96 -14.24 35.90
CA PRO A 145 -3.32 -13.16 35.17
C PRO A 145 -2.50 -12.25 36.09
N GLU A 146 -1.27 -11.88 35.74
CA GLU A 146 -0.62 -10.74 36.40
C GLU A 146 -0.86 -9.47 35.61
N GLU A 147 -1.73 -8.64 36.20
CA GLU A 147 -2.02 -7.27 35.80
C GLU A 147 -0.73 -6.47 35.61
N SER A 148 -0.57 -5.86 34.44
CA SER A 148 0.14 -4.58 34.34
C SER A 148 -0.45 -3.72 33.23
N LEU A 149 -1.71 -3.33 33.44
CA LEU A 149 -2.24 -2.11 32.87
C LEU A 149 -1.60 -0.92 33.58
N ILE A 150 -0.44 -0.47 33.11
CA ILE A 150 0.04 0.89 33.37
C ILE A 150 0.38 1.54 32.04
N CYS A 151 -0.65 2.03 31.36
CA CYS A 151 -0.49 3.08 30.36
C CYS A 151 -0.25 4.39 31.13
N LYS A 152 1.02 4.77 31.33
CA LYS A 152 1.34 6.13 31.81
C LYS A 152 1.01 7.12 30.70
N ASN A 153 -0.15 7.74 30.84
CA ASN A 153 -0.43 9.08 30.35
C ASN A 153 0.69 10.02 30.81
N PHE A 154 1.39 10.63 29.87
CA PHE A 154 1.91 11.98 30.05
C PHE A 154 1.39 12.82 28.90
N GLN A 155 0.22 13.42 29.12
CA GLN A 155 -0.06 14.73 28.56
C GLN A 155 0.85 15.71 29.30
N ALA A 156 1.71 16.40 28.57
CA ALA A 156 2.18 17.72 28.94
C ALA A 156 1.81 18.65 27.78
N THR A 157 0.99 19.63 28.11
CA THR A 157 0.48 20.74 27.28
C THR A 157 1.62 21.70 26.87
N PRO A 158 1.36 22.63 25.93
CA PRO A 158 2.40 23.29 25.14
C PRO A 158 3.09 24.42 25.91
N VAL A 159 4.40 24.59 25.66
CA VAL A 159 5.12 25.79 26.10
C VAL A 159 4.87 26.87 25.05
N GLU A 160 4.37 28.01 25.55
CA GLU A 160 4.05 29.22 24.79
C GLU A 160 5.29 29.80 24.11
N ASP A 161 5.09 30.19 22.85
CA ASP A 161 6.02 30.97 22.04
C ASP A 161 5.95 32.43 22.51
N SER A 162 7.06 32.98 23.01
CA SER A 162 7.17 34.40 23.32
C SER A 162 7.98 35.09 22.22
N THR A 163 7.28 35.54 21.19
CA THR A 163 7.79 36.51 20.23
C THR A 163 7.92 37.88 20.89
N ALA A 164 9.15 38.39 21.04
CA ALA A 164 9.41 39.81 21.21
C ALA A 164 10.12 40.33 19.95
N VAL A 165 9.38 41.09 19.14
CA VAL A 165 9.87 41.90 18.03
C VAL A 165 10.29 43.26 18.58
N ALA A 166 11.50 43.74 18.26
CA ALA A 166 11.77 45.17 18.06
C ALA A 166 13.16 45.43 17.42
N SER A 167 13.12 45.77 16.14
CA SER A 167 13.69 46.98 15.52
C SER A 167 15.13 47.46 15.81
N ARG A 168 15.87 47.61 14.69
CA ARG A 168 16.78 48.72 14.29
C ARG A 168 18.12 48.89 15.04
N LEU A 169 19.21 48.64 14.32
CA LEU A 169 20.17 49.64 13.79
C LEU A 169 21.07 49.00 12.74
#